data_AF-A0A927AQZ4-F1
#
_entry.id   AF-A0A927AQZ4-F1
#
_cell.length_a   1.000
_cell.length_b   1.000
_cell.length_c   1.000
_cell.angle_alpha   90.00
_cell.angle_beta   90.00
_cell.angle_gamma   90.00
#
_symmetry.space_group_name_H-M   'P 1'
#
loop_
_entity.id
_entity.type
_entity.pdbx_description
1 polymer ?
#
loop_
_entity_poly.entity_id
_entity_poly.type
_entity_poly.pdbx_seq_one_letter_code
_entity_poly.pdbx_strand_id
1 'polypeptide(L)'
;MNSLFNFLNRIATWKTVLPLLVLYVSFPAYWLKNAEDTINQLAGKRIGPIDLTFGFNPARTLAMIADYGPAARSFYARTELTTDVIYPLVYSTLLSLLLTMLFRNKPNRLFIGLPFFTLLLDYLENAAIVTLLNTYPTQSTGVAVLCEVVKLAKWLSFGVVIGLIGYGLILKAINRTNRMDTVVKDPR
;
A
#
# COMPACT_ATOMS: atom_id res chain seq x y z
N MET A 1 -3.21 18.75 13.08
CA MET A 1 -4.17 17.65 12.80
C MET A 1 -5.51 18.09 12.19
N ASN A 2 -6.09 19.25 12.51
CA ASN A 2 -7.33 19.72 11.83
C ASN A 2 -7.12 20.06 10.33
N SER A 3 -5.91 20.45 9.93
CA SER A 3 -5.56 20.83 8.55
C SER A 3 -5.64 19.68 7.56
N LEU A 4 -5.11 18.49 7.89
CA LEU A 4 -5.11 17.33 7.00
C LEU A 4 -6.52 16.87 6.67
N PHE A 5 -7.38 16.70 7.67
CA PHE A 5 -8.77 16.30 7.45
C PHE A 5 -9.54 17.33 6.59
N ASN A 6 -9.39 18.62 6.89
CA ASN A 6 -10.04 19.68 6.11
C ASN A 6 -9.55 19.70 4.66
N PHE A 7 -8.24 19.51 4.45
CA PHE A 7 -7.65 19.40 3.12
C PHE A 7 -8.22 18.20 2.35
N LEU A 8 -8.19 17.00 2.95
CA LEU A 8 -8.73 15.79 2.33
C LEU A 8 -10.21 15.93 2.01
N ASN A 9 -11.03 16.47 2.93
CA ASN A 9 -12.45 16.67 2.68
C ASN A 9 -12.72 17.62 1.50
N ARG A 10 -11.89 18.66 1.32
CA ARG A 10 -11.98 19.61 0.20
C ARG A 10 -11.69 18.94 -1.14
N ILE A 11 -10.71 18.04 -1.21
CA ILE A 11 -10.30 17.39 -2.47
C ILE A 11 -10.96 16.03 -2.71
N ALA A 12 -11.70 15.49 -1.74
CA ALA A 12 -12.41 14.21 -1.80
C ALA A 12 -13.63 14.29 -2.76
N THR A 13 -13.33 14.29 -4.05
CA THR A 13 -14.30 14.34 -5.15
C THR A 13 -13.90 13.32 -6.22
N TRP A 14 -14.86 12.91 -7.06
CA TRP A 14 -14.59 11.97 -8.16
C TRP A 14 -13.57 12.51 -9.17
N LYS A 15 -13.47 13.83 -9.33
CA LYS A 15 -12.47 14.47 -10.21
C LYS A 15 -11.04 14.24 -9.74
N THR A 16 -10.83 14.07 -8.43
CA THR A 16 -9.52 13.75 -7.84
C THR A 16 -9.30 12.25 -7.77
N VAL A 17 -10.34 11.50 -7.40
CA VAL A 17 -10.25 10.04 -7.21
C VAL A 17 -9.99 9.30 -8.53
N LEU A 18 -10.64 9.67 -9.62
CA LEU A 18 -10.48 8.97 -10.91
C LEU A 18 -9.04 9.01 -11.45
N PRO A 19 -8.36 10.18 -11.56
CA PRO A 19 -6.97 10.18 -12.02
C PRO A 19 -6.03 9.48 -11.04
N LEU A 20 -6.26 9.60 -9.72
CA LEU A 20 -5.48 8.84 -8.73
C LEU A 20 -5.69 7.32 -8.84
N LEU A 21 -6.90 6.88 -9.17
CA LEU A 21 -7.19 5.47 -9.40
C LEU A 21 -6.49 4.95 -10.66
N VAL A 22 -6.51 5.72 -11.75
CA VAL A 22 -5.76 5.38 -12.98
C VAL A 22 -4.26 5.29 -12.68
N LEU A 23 -3.72 6.28 -11.96
CA LEU A 23 -2.32 6.27 -11.56
C LEU A 23 -2.02 5.06 -10.67
N TYR A 24 -2.83 4.80 -9.63
CA TYR A 24 -2.70 3.65 -8.75
C TYR A 24 -2.66 2.33 -9.52
N VAL A 25 -3.59 2.11 -10.47
CA VAL A 25 -3.65 0.87 -11.26
C VAL A 25 -2.43 0.73 -12.19
N SER A 26 -1.87 1.84 -12.69
CA SER A 26 -0.70 1.79 -13.56
C SER A 26 0.55 1.21 -12.88
N PHE A 27 0.70 1.37 -11.55
CA PHE A 27 1.84 0.85 -10.79
C PHE A 27 1.95 -0.68 -10.85
N PRO A 28 0.99 -1.47 -10.32
CA PRO A 28 1.06 -2.91 -10.40
C PRO A 28 0.92 -3.43 -11.84
N ALA A 29 0.15 -2.75 -12.70
CA ALA A 29 -0.06 -3.21 -14.08
C ALA A 29 1.16 -3.04 -14.99
N TYR A 30 2.03 -2.07 -14.71
CA TYR A 30 3.17 -1.74 -15.57
C TYR A 30 4.46 -1.53 -14.78
N TRP A 31 4.52 -0.53 -13.90
CA TRP A 31 5.78 -0.12 -13.27
C TRP A 31 6.42 -1.22 -12.40
N LEU A 32 5.65 -1.77 -11.46
CA LEU A 32 6.12 -2.80 -10.53
C LEU A 32 6.31 -4.14 -11.25
N LYS A 33 5.44 -4.45 -12.21
CA LYS A 33 5.57 -5.67 -13.01
C LYS A 33 6.86 -5.68 -13.82
N ASN A 34 7.18 -4.58 -14.49
CA ASN A 34 8.44 -4.45 -15.24
C ASN A 34 9.66 -4.43 -14.32
N ALA A 35 9.55 -3.85 -13.11
CA ALA A 35 10.62 -3.89 -12.12
C ALA A 35 10.90 -5.33 -11.66
N GLU A 36 9.87 -6.10 -11.33
CA GLU A 36 9.99 -7.53 -11.01
C GLU A 36 10.63 -8.31 -12.16
N ASP A 37 10.17 -8.11 -13.40
CA ASP A 37 10.70 -8.81 -14.57
C ASP A 37 12.18 -8.47 -14.79
N THR A 38 12.57 -7.21 -14.57
CA THR A 38 13.97 -6.77 -14.63
C THR A 38 14.81 -7.38 -13.50
N ILE A 39 14.31 -7.45 -12.27
CA ILE A 39 14.97 -8.11 -11.14
C ILE A 39 15.25 -9.58 -11.49
N ASN A 40 14.22 -10.29 -11.99
CA ASN A 40 14.33 -11.69 -12.39
C ASN A 40 15.31 -11.90 -13.55
N GLN A 41 15.30 -11.01 -14.54
CA GLN A 41 16.23 -11.05 -15.66
C GLN A 41 17.68 -10.87 -15.20
N LEU A 42 17.94 -9.86 -14.37
CA LEU A 42 19.27 -9.57 -13.84
C LEU A 42 19.79 -10.66 -12.90
N ALA A 43 18.88 -11.36 -12.20
CA ALA A 43 19.22 -12.49 -11.35
C ALA A 43 19.38 -13.82 -12.13
N GLY A 44 18.97 -13.87 -13.40
CA GLY A 44 18.99 -15.07 -14.23
C GLY A 44 17.99 -16.16 -13.83
N LYS A 45 17.08 -15.88 -12.88
CA LYS A 45 16.03 -16.79 -12.42
C LYS A 45 14.85 -16.02 -11.82
N ARG A 46 13.69 -16.67 -11.73
CA ARG A 46 12.49 -16.08 -11.10
C ARG A 46 12.61 -16.16 -9.57
N ILE A 47 12.86 -15.02 -8.94
CA ILE A 47 12.94 -14.86 -7.48
C ILE A 47 11.75 -14.02 -6.98
N GLY A 48 11.38 -13.00 -7.75
CA GLY A 48 10.42 -11.97 -7.34
C GLY A 48 11.01 -11.02 -6.29
N PRO A 49 10.28 -9.96 -5.90
CA PRO A 49 10.72 -9.01 -4.89
C PRO A 49 10.35 -9.48 -3.46
N ILE A 50 11.05 -9.00 -2.44
CA ILE A 50 10.91 -9.43 -1.03
C ILE A 50 9.58 -8.94 -0.42
N ASP A 51 9.14 -7.73 -0.74
CA ASP A 51 7.92 -7.08 -0.24
C ASP A 51 6.62 -7.82 -0.62
N LEU A 52 6.65 -8.61 -1.69
CA LEU A 52 5.54 -9.46 -2.12
C LEU A 52 5.52 -10.85 -1.47
N THR A 53 6.51 -11.18 -0.63
CA THR A 53 6.54 -12.48 0.04
C THR A 53 5.57 -12.55 1.22
N PHE A 54 4.90 -13.70 1.36
CA PHE A 54 3.99 -13.98 2.47
C PHE A 54 4.67 -14.66 3.66
N GLY A 55 4.17 -14.34 4.86
CA GLY A 55 4.60 -14.93 6.13
C GLY A 55 5.77 -14.20 6.80
N PHE A 56 6.25 -14.78 7.90
CA PHE A 56 7.43 -14.33 8.63
C PHE A 56 8.57 -15.32 8.38
N ASN A 57 9.53 -14.98 7.51
CA ASN A 57 10.69 -15.85 7.25
C ASN A 57 11.97 -15.06 6.95
N PRO A 58 12.70 -14.60 7.98
CA PRO A 58 13.95 -13.85 7.81
C PRO A 58 15.03 -14.65 7.06
N ALA A 59 15.10 -15.97 7.24
CA ALA A 59 16.07 -16.82 6.58
C ALA A 59 15.84 -16.88 5.06
N ARG A 60 14.56 -16.96 4.63
CA ARG A 60 14.18 -16.85 3.21
C ARG A 60 14.58 -15.49 2.66
N THR A 61 14.32 -14.40 3.38
CA THR A 61 14.68 -13.04 2.95
C THR A 61 16.18 -12.91 2.72
N LEU A 62 17.01 -13.42 3.64
CA LEU A 62 18.47 -13.46 3.47
C LEU A 62 18.91 -14.33 2.28
N ALA A 63 18.27 -15.49 2.07
CA ALA A 63 18.55 -16.35 0.92
C ALA A 63 18.21 -15.68 -0.41
N MET A 64 17.06 -14.98 -0.50
CA MET A 64 16.68 -14.21 -1.69
C MET A 64 17.72 -13.14 -2.04
N ILE A 65 18.30 -12.48 -1.03
CA ILE A 65 19.33 -11.46 -1.25
C ILE A 65 20.62 -12.05 -1.84
N ALA A 66 20.98 -13.27 -1.44
CA ALA A 66 22.09 -13.99 -2.05
C ALA A 66 21.78 -14.34 -3.53
N ASP A 67 20.55 -14.75 -3.80
CA ASP A 67 20.08 -15.20 -5.10
C ASP A 67 19.99 -14.10 -6.18
N TYR A 68 19.80 -12.83 -5.80
CA TYR A 68 19.69 -11.71 -6.74
C TYR A 68 20.98 -11.43 -7.52
N GLY A 69 22.15 -11.72 -6.96
CA GLY A 69 23.42 -11.27 -7.51
C GLY A 69 23.59 -9.74 -7.50
N PRO A 70 24.78 -9.21 -7.85
CA PRO A 70 25.10 -7.79 -7.67
C PRO A 70 24.22 -6.84 -8.50
N ALA A 71 23.95 -7.18 -9.76
CA ALA A 71 23.19 -6.33 -10.66
C ALA A 71 21.72 -6.19 -10.25
N ALA A 72 21.06 -7.31 -9.91
CA ALA A 72 19.67 -7.25 -9.47
C ALA A 72 19.54 -6.59 -8.09
N ARG A 73 20.49 -6.80 -7.15
CA ARG A 73 20.49 -6.06 -5.87
C ARG A 73 20.57 -4.54 -6.07
N SER A 74 21.46 -4.07 -6.94
CA SER A 74 21.61 -2.63 -7.23
C SER A 74 20.39 -2.05 -7.94
N PHE A 75 19.78 -2.79 -8.88
CA PHE A 75 18.53 -2.38 -9.52
C PHE A 75 17.39 -2.34 -8.51
N TYR A 76 17.22 -3.40 -7.72
CA TYR A 76 16.15 -3.51 -6.75
C TYR A 76 16.22 -2.41 -5.67
N ALA A 77 17.41 -2.14 -5.11
CA ALA A 77 17.58 -1.06 -4.15
C ALA A 77 17.23 0.32 -4.74
N ARG A 78 17.47 0.55 -6.03
CA ARG A 78 17.05 1.79 -6.70
C ARG A 78 15.54 1.85 -6.90
N THR A 79 14.90 0.74 -7.26
CA THR A 79 13.44 0.65 -7.37
C THR A 79 12.77 1.00 -6.04
N GLU A 80 13.25 0.41 -4.94
CA GLU A 80 12.78 0.63 -3.57
C GLU A 80 12.89 2.11 -3.13
N LEU A 81 13.93 2.80 -3.60
CA LEU A 81 14.19 4.22 -3.33
C LEU A 81 13.52 5.19 -4.31
N THR A 82 12.83 4.70 -5.34
CA THR A 82 12.23 5.54 -6.39
C THR A 82 10.76 5.16 -6.63
N THR A 83 10.52 4.09 -7.38
CA THR A 83 9.18 3.65 -7.77
C THR A 83 8.34 3.31 -6.53
N ASP A 84 8.93 2.59 -5.57
CA ASP A 84 8.23 2.17 -4.35
C ASP A 84 8.15 3.28 -3.29
N VAL A 85 8.78 4.43 -3.52
CA VAL A 85 8.50 5.64 -2.73
C VAL A 85 7.25 6.34 -3.23
N ILE A 86 7.05 6.38 -4.55
CA ILE A 86 5.91 7.08 -5.15
C ILE A 86 4.62 6.27 -4.99
N TYR A 87 4.68 4.96 -5.15
CA TYR A 87 3.50 4.09 -5.09
C TYR A 87 2.66 4.24 -3.80
N PRO A 88 3.25 4.17 -2.58
CA PRO A 88 2.51 4.35 -1.35
C PRO A 88 1.94 5.75 -1.15
N LEU A 89 2.57 6.80 -1.69
CA LEU A 89 1.97 8.14 -1.70
C LEU A 89 0.68 8.17 -2.51
N VAL A 90 0.67 7.51 -3.68
CA VAL A 90 -0.49 7.43 -4.55
C VAL A 90 -1.60 6.64 -3.90
N TYR A 91 -1.33 5.39 -3.46
CA TYR A 91 -2.39 4.55 -2.90
C TYR A 91 -2.89 5.13 -1.57
N SER A 92 -2.02 5.63 -0.68
CA SER A 92 -2.47 6.13 0.63
C SER A 92 -3.39 7.34 0.47
N THR A 93 -3.03 8.26 -0.43
CA THR A 93 -3.89 9.40 -0.78
C THR A 93 -5.22 8.93 -1.35
N LEU A 94 -5.21 8.02 -2.32
CA LEU A 94 -6.43 7.47 -2.93
C LEU A 94 -7.36 6.84 -1.87
N LEU A 95 -6.82 5.93 -1.04
CA LEU A 95 -7.59 5.21 -0.03
C LEU A 95 -8.12 6.18 1.05
N SER A 96 -7.33 7.17 1.47
CA SER A 96 -7.79 8.21 2.40
C SER A 96 -8.91 9.06 1.83
N LEU A 97 -8.90 9.38 0.53
CA LEU A 97 -9.99 10.10 -0.13
C LEU A 97 -11.25 9.24 -0.20
N LEU A 98 -11.13 7.95 -0.55
CA LEU A 98 -12.26 7.02 -0.55
C LEU A 98 -12.90 6.92 0.84
N LEU A 99 -12.10 6.73 1.89
CA LEU A 99 -12.58 6.72 3.27
C LEU A 99 -13.23 8.06 3.67
N THR A 100 -12.65 9.18 3.26
CA THR A 100 -13.25 10.51 3.50
C THR A 100 -14.63 10.62 2.83
N MET A 101 -14.78 10.15 1.59
CA MET A 101 -16.06 10.15 0.88
C MET A 101 -17.07 9.17 1.49
N LEU A 102 -16.63 8.02 2.00
CA LEU A 102 -17.48 7.01 2.62
C LEU A 102 -18.03 7.50 3.97
N PHE A 103 -17.17 8.10 4.80
CA PHE A 103 -17.50 8.50 6.16
C PHE A 103 -17.79 10.01 6.30
N ARG A 104 -18.01 10.75 5.21
CA ARG A 104 -18.22 12.22 5.23
C ARG A 104 -19.28 12.70 6.22
N ASN A 105 -20.36 11.94 6.40
CA ASN A 105 -21.47 12.31 7.31
C ASN A 105 -21.16 12.02 8.79
N LYS A 106 -20.23 11.10 9.07
CA LYS A 106 -19.78 10.71 10.42
C LYS A 106 -18.27 10.47 10.37
N PRO A 107 -17.46 11.55 10.25
CA PRO A 107 -16.05 11.41 9.96
C PRO A 107 -15.30 10.76 11.12
N ASN A 108 -14.50 9.73 10.81
CA ASN A 108 -13.57 9.13 11.75
C ASN A 108 -12.13 9.40 11.29
N ARG A 109 -11.42 10.22 12.07
CA ARG A 109 -10.06 10.66 11.73
C ARG A 109 -9.05 9.52 11.73
N LEU A 110 -9.24 8.52 12.59
CA LEU A 110 -8.36 7.35 12.62
C LEU A 110 -8.50 6.55 11.32
N PHE A 111 -9.73 6.36 10.83
CA PHE A 111 -9.96 5.66 9.57
C PHE A 111 -9.31 6.42 8.41
N ILE A 112 -9.56 7.72 8.32
CA ILE A 112 -9.04 8.55 7.22
C ILE A 112 -7.50 8.68 7.27
N GLY A 113 -6.90 8.65 8.46
CA GLY A 113 -5.45 8.73 8.65
C GLY A 113 -4.72 7.40 8.47
N LEU A 114 -5.40 6.26 8.62
CA LEU A 114 -4.78 4.93 8.59
C LEU A 114 -3.99 4.63 7.30
N PRO A 115 -4.44 5.02 6.08
CA PRO A 115 -3.65 4.79 4.88
C PRO A 115 -2.27 5.48 4.90
N PHE A 116 -2.13 6.63 5.55
CA PHE A 116 -0.83 7.28 5.71
C PHE A 116 0.06 6.56 6.71
N PHE A 117 -0.52 5.91 7.73
CA PHE A 117 0.24 5.01 8.59
C PHE A 117 0.72 3.78 7.81
N THR A 118 -0.10 3.22 6.93
CA THR A 118 0.33 2.15 6.01
C THR A 118 1.49 2.60 5.13
N LEU A 119 1.46 3.83 4.59
CA LEU A 119 2.59 4.41 3.85
C LEU A 119 3.87 4.47 4.69
N LEU A 120 3.79 4.85 5.95
CA LEU A 120 4.97 4.89 6.82
C LEU A 120 5.56 3.49 7.01
N LEU A 121 4.72 2.45 7.08
CA LEU A 121 5.19 1.07 7.15
C LEU A 121 5.83 0.61 5.84
N ASP A 122 5.29 0.98 4.68
CA ASP A 122 5.97 0.77 3.37
C ASP A 122 7.36 1.40 3.40
N TYR A 123 7.50 2.67 3.77
CA TYR A 123 8.81 3.33 3.78
C TYR A 123 9.81 2.68 4.74
N LEU A 124 9.35 2.18 5.89
CA LEU A 124 10.20 1.44 6.81
C LEU A 124 10.61 0.06 6.24
N GLU A 125 9.72 -0.60 5.51
CA GLU A 125 10.02 -1.85 4.82
C GLU A 125 11.05 -1.63 3.71
N ASN A 126 10.83 -0.66 2.81
CA ASN A 126 11.76 -0.30 1.75
C ASN A 126 13.15 0.02 2.32
N ALA A 127 13.21 0.78 3.42
CA ALA A 127 14.48 1.09 4.09
C ALA A 127 15.19 -0.16 4.62
N ALA A 128 14.45 -1.12 5.18
CA ALA A 128 15.00 -2.40 5.64
C ALA A 128 15.50 -3.24 4.45
N ILE A 129 14.72 -3.35 3.36
CA ILE A 129 15.09 -4.07 2.14
C ILE A 129 16.36 -3.46 1.53
N VAL A 130 16.39 -2.14 1.33
CA VAL A 130 17.57 -1.42 0.80
C VAL A 130 18.81 -1.65 1.66
N THR A 131 18.66 -1.61 2.99
CA THR A 131 19.75 -1.90 3.92
C THR A 131 20.28 -3.31 3.71
N LEU A 132 19.40 -4.30 3.61
CA LEU A 132 19.79 -5.70 3.42
C LEU A 132 20.43 -5.95 2.05
N LEU A 133 19.94 -5.32 0.99
CA LEU A 133 20.50 -5.42 -0.36
C LEU A 133 21.93 -4.84 -0.42
N ASN A 134 22.14 -3.68 0.21
CA ASN A 134 23.42 -2.96 0.18
C ASN A 134 24.48 -3.50 1.15
N THR A 135 24.09 -4.33 2.12
CA THR A 135 25.02 -4.90 3.11
C THR A 135 25.43 -6.34 2.82
N TYR A 136 25.08 -6.88 1.64
CA TYR A 136 25.54 -8.22 1.24
C TYR A 136 27.08 -8.29 1.12
N PRO A 137 27.75 -9.35 1.62
CA PRO A 137 27.21 -10.58 2.24
C PRO A 137 27.08 -10.54 3.78
N THR A 138 27.25 -9.39 4.41
CA THR A 138 27.30 -9.21 5.87
C THR A 138 26.00 -8.66 6.44
N GLN A 139 24.84 -9.11 5.94
CA GLN A 139 23.55 -8.65 6.44
C GLN A 139 23.36 -8.95 7.94
N SER A 140 22.66 -8.05 8.61
CA SER A 140 22.18 -8.30 9.97
C SER A 140 20.89 -9.11 9.96
N THR A 141 20.87 -10.24 10.67
CA THR A 141 19.65 -11.01 10.95
C THR A 141 18.60 -10.14 11.65
N GLY A 142 19.01 -9.19 12.48
CA GLY A 142 18.10 -8.25 13.14
C GLY A 142 17.35 -7.35 12.14
N VAL A 143 18.02 -6.90 11.07
CA VAL A 143 17.39 -6.11 10.01
C VAL A 143 16.45 -6.99 9.18
N ALA A 144 16.80 -8.26 8.94
CA ALA A 144 15.89 -9.21 8.26
C ALA A 144 14.63 -9.48 9.09
N VAL A 145 14.75 -9.64 10.41
CA VAL A 145 13.59 -9.74 11.31
C VAL A 145 12.74 -8.46 11.27
N LEU A 146 13.37 -7.28 11.36
CA LEU A 146 12.66 -6.02 11.27
C LEU A 146 11.89 -5.89 9.95
N CYS A 147 12.52 -6.23 8.83
CA CYS A 147 11.90 -6.24 7.50
C CYS A 147 10.62 -7.09 7.49
N GLU A 148 10.67 -8.32 8.01
CA GLU A 148 9.51 -9.22 8.07
C GLU A 148 8.40 -8.69 8.99
N VAL A 149 8.75 -8.13 10.17
CA VAL A 149 7.76 -7.54 11.09
C VAL A 149 7.06 -6.35 10.45
N VAL A 150 7.82 -5.44 9.85
CA VAL A 150 7.27 -4.22 9.22
C VAL A 150 6.42 -4.59 8.02
N LYS A 151 6.85 -5.52 7.16
CA LYS A 151 6.07 -6.08 6.05
C LYS A 151 4.73 -6.63 6.53
N LEU A 152 4.72 -7.44 7.59
CA LEU A 152 3.47 -7.98 8.14
C LEU A 152 2.56 -6.90 8.71
N ALA A 153 3.12 -5.94 9.45
CA ALA A 153 2.38 -4.80 9.96
C ALA A 153 1.76 -3.98 8.83
N LYS A 154 2.51 -3.78 7.72
CA LYS A 154 2.04 -3.11 6.51
C LYS A 154 0.85 -3.84 5.92
N TRP A 155 1.00 -5.14 5.62
CA TRP A 155 -0.08 -5.94 5.02
C TRP A 155 -1.33 -6.00 5.90
N LEU A 156 -1.16 -6.11 7.22
CA LEU A 156 -2.28 -6.04 8.17
C LEU A 156 -2.96 -4.67 8.12
N SER A 157 -2.17 -3.59 8.17
CA SER A 157 -2.68 -2.21 8.11
C SER A 157 -3.45 -1.96 6.79
N PHE A 158 -2.88 -2.38 5.66
CA PHE A 158 -3.53 -2.32 4.36
C PHE A 158 -4.83 -3.13 4.33
N GLY A 159 -4.83 -4.36 4.86
CA GLY A 159 -6.02 -5.18 4.98
C GLY A 159 -7.13 -4.52 5.79
N VAL A 160 -6.81 -3.85 6.90
CA VAL A 160 -7.77 -3.06 7.68
C VAL A 160 -8.33 -1.89 6.87
N VAL A 161 -7.50 -1.17 6.11
CA VAL A 161 -7.95 -0.08 5.23
C VAL A 161 -8.96 -0.59 4.21
N ILE A 162 -8.66 -1.71 3.53
CA ILE A 162 -9.57 -2.32 2.56
C ILE A 162 -10.87 -2.78 3.25
N GLY A 163 -10.78 -3.38 4.43
CA GLY A 163 -11.94 -3.75 5.24
C GLY A 163 -12.84 -2.56 5.61
N LEU A 164 -12.25 -1.42 5.97
CA LEU A 164 -12.97 -0.18 6.26
C LEU A 164 -13.67 0.39 5.03
N ILE A 165 -13.05 0.30 3.85
CA ILE A 165 -13.69 0.68 2.58
C ILE A 165 -14.89 -0.23 2.30
N GLY A 166 -14.73 -1.55 2.41
CA GLY A 166 -15.81 -2.52 2.25
C GLY A 166 -16.98 -2.27 3.22
N TYR A 167 -16.66 -2.06 4.50
CA TYR A 167 -17.64 -1.69 5.53
C TYR A 167 -18.40 -0.40 5.17
N GLY A 168 -17.69 0.65 4.77
CA GLY A 168 -18.32 1.92 4.38
C GLY A 168 -19.22 1.79 3.15
N LEU A 169 -18.87 0.94 2.18
CA LEU A 169 -19.69 0.64 1.01
C LEU A 169 -20.98 -0.10 1.40
N ILE A 170 -20.88 -1.12 2.27
CA ILE A 170 -22.03 -1.87 2.77
C ILE A 170 -23.01 -0.94 3.51
N LEU A 171 -22.51 -0.08 4.41
CA LEU A 171 -23.35 0.90 5.10
C LEU A 171 -24.09 1.83 4.14
N LYS A 172 -23.42 2.29 3.06
CA LYS A 172 -24.07 3.14 2.05
C LYS A 172 -25.13 2.38 1.25
N ALA A 173 -24.89 1.12 0.92
CA ALA A 173 -25.87 0.29 0.23
C ALA A 173 -27.13 0.08 1.08
N ILE A 174 -26.98 -0.29 2.35
CA ILE A 174 -28.10 -0.48 3.30
C ILE A 174 -28.92 0.81 3.45
N ASN A 175 -28.26 1.94 3.67
CA ASN A 175 -28.95 3.23 3.84
C ASN A 175 -29.69 3.67 2.57
N ARG A 176 -29.19 3.30 1.38
CA ARG A 176 -29.86 3.59 0.11
C ARG A 176 -31.13 2.77 -0.05
N THR A 177 -31.10 1.47 0.28
CA THR A 177 -32.27 0.59 0.25
C THR A 177 -33.35 1.07 1.20
N ASN A 178 -32.99 1.34 2.47
CA ASN A 178 -33.95 1.85 3.46
C ASN A 178 -34.63 3.14 3.01
N ARG A 179 -33.89 4.04 2.35
CA ARG A 179 -34.45 5.29 1.81
C ARG A 179 -35.44 5.02 0.66
N MET A 180 -35.17 4.06 -0.22
CA MET A 180 -36.10 3.69 -1.29
C MET A 180 -37.38 3.09 -0.71
N ASP A 181 -37.29 2.22 0.30
CA ASP A 181 -38.46 1.64 0.97
C ASP A 181 -39.32 2.68 1.66
N THR A 182 -38.71 3.69 2.30
CA THR A 182 -39.47 4.80 2.91
C THR A 182 -40.21 5.66 1.88
N VAL A 183 -39.61 5.92 0.72
CA VAL A 183 -40.23 6.72 -0.35
C VAL A 183 -41.38 5.95 -1.01
N VAL A 184 -41.26 4.62 -1.15
CA VAL A 184 -42.35 3.78 -1.68
C VAL A 184 -43.54 3.70 -0.72
N LYS A 185 -43.29 3.70 0.59
CA LYS A 185 -44.35 3.58 1.62
C LYS A 185 -45.06 4.90 1.95
N ASP A 186 -44.46 6.06 1.66
CA ASP A 186 -45.06 7.38 1.84
C ASP A 186 -44.90 8.25 0.57
N PRO A 187 -45.63 7.92 -0.52
CA PRO A 187 -45.66 8.75 -1.71
C PRO A 187 -46.60 9.93 -1.44
N ARG A 188 -46.07 11.02 -0.89
CA ARG A 188 -46.80 12.29 -0.85
C ARG A 188 -47.07 12.81 -2.25
#